data_AF-A0AAV0UFA1-F1
#
_entry.id   AF-A0AAV0UFA1-F1
#
_cell.length_a   1.000
_cell.length_b   1.000
_cell.length_c   1.000
_cell.angle_alpha   90.00
_cell.angle_beta   90.00
_cell.angle_gamma   90.00
#
_symmetry.space_group_name_H-M   'P 1'
#
loop_
_entity.id
_entity.type
_entity.pdbx_description
1 polymer ?
#
loop_
_entity_poly.entity_id
_entity_poly.type
_entity_poly.pdbx_seq_one_letter_code
_entity_poly.pdbx_strand_id
1 'polypeptide(L)'
;MMNADAQLEDLLQANGESHLYDQIIQLGHPPVTIWWQAIDGFIRAIETARAEAEAPGGETLPPDPLDLPVVVTVQKFKEAVLDYIKPHDNAHPLGTSCLLCSLPETVTVGYKLCALDNDPWVIRITAVHEPNMLPIASVFMPRGLRARALDQVTPRLKPHLRTSLWG
;
A
#
# COMPACT_ATOMS: atom_id res chain seq x y z
N MET A 1 -6.72 -25.37 -0.17
CA MET A 1 -5.94 -24.51 0.72
C MET A 1 -4.60 -24.30 0.01
N MET A 2 -4.30 -23.09 -0.46
CA MET A 2 -3.02 -22.80 -1.14
C MET A 2 -1.86 -22.86 -0.14
N ASN A 3 -0.70 -23.30 -0.59
CA ASN A 3 0.54 -23.27 0.20
C ASN A 3 1.00 -21.82 0.34
N ALA A 4 1.39 -21.39 1.55
CA ALA A 4 1.81 -20.00 1.78
C ALA A 4 3.11 -19.63 1.07
N ASP A 5 4.00 -20.61 0.89
CA ASP A 5 5.22 -20.42 0.12
C ASP A 5 4.87 -20.03 -1.33
N ALA A 6 3.90 -20.74 -1.93
CA ALA A 6 3.41 -20.42 -3.27
C ALA A 6 2.71 -19.05 -3.31
N GLN A 7 1.95 -18.68 -2.26
CA GLN A 7 1.35 -17.36 -2.17
C GLN A 7 2.39 -16.23 -2.04
N LEU A 8 3.48 -16.46 -1.31
CA LEU A 8 4.58 -15.51 -1.20
C LEU A 8 5.32 -15.38 -2.54
N GLU A 9 5.62 -16.50 -3.20
CA GLU A 9 6.22 -16.52 -4.54
C GLU A 9 5.37 -15.76 -5.55
N ASP A 10 4.07 -16.05 -5.61
CA ASP A 10 3.11 -15.38 -6.50
C ASP A 10 3.07 -13.86 -6.23
N LEU A 11 3.05 -13.46 -4.96
CA LEU A 11 3.03 -12.05 -4.56
C LEU A 11 4.32 -11.36 -4.98
N LEU A 12 5.48 -11.92 -4.63
CA LEU A 12 6.77 -11.36 -5.00
C LEU A 12 6.94 -11.30 -6.52
N GLN A 13 6.48 -12.31 -7.24
CA GLN A 13 6.47 -12.31 -8.70
C GLN A 13 5.57 -11.21 -9.27
N ALA A 14 4.35 -11.04 -8.74
CA ALA A 14 3.45 -9.97 -9.15
C ALA A 14 4.04 -8.57 -8.89
N ASN A 15 4.87 -8.44 -7.85
CA ASN A 15 5.57 -7.20 -7.53
C ASN A 15 6.87 -6.98 -8.32
N GLY A 16 7.36 -7.98 -9.06
CA GLY A 16 8.67 -7.95 -9.72
C GLY A 16 9.85 -8.19 -8.78
N GLU A 17 9.61 -8.73 -7.58
CA GLU A 17 10.58 -8.89 -6.49
C GLU A 17 10.82 -10.35 -6.09
N SER A 18 10.68 -11.29 -7.04
CA SER A 18 10.95 -12.73 -6.79
C SER A 18 12.35 -13.00 -6.21
N HIS A 19 13.32 -12.13 -6.50
CA HIS A 19 14.68 -12.22 -5.95
C HIS A 19 14.74 -12.10 -4.41
N LEU A 20 13.71 -11.57 -3.77
CA LEU A 20 13.64 -11.44 -2.30
C LEU A 20 13.25 -12.74 -1.60
N TYR A 21 12.76 -13.75 -2.32
CA TYR A 21 12.20 -14.95 -1.70
C TYR A 21 13.19 -15.65 -0.77
N ASP A 22 14.38 -16.00 -1.26
CA ASP A 22 15.40 -16.70 -0.46
C ASP A 22 15.84 -15.87 0.74
N GLN A 23 15.92 -14.55 0.58
CA GLN A 23 16.27 -13.63 1.65
C GLN A 23 15.19 -13.63 2.74
N ILE A 24 13.91 -13.60 2.36
CA ILE A 24 12.77 -13.63 3.29
C ILE A 24 12.73 -14.92 4.10
N ILE A 25 12.95 -16.06 3.46
CA ILE A 25 12.98 -17.37 4.15
C ILE A 25 14.11 -17.43 5.19
N GLN A 26 15.22 -16.71 4.97
CA GLN A 26 16.37 -16.68 5.88
C GLN A 26 16.22 -15.73 7.06
N LEU A 27 15.26 -14.80 7.06
CA LEU A 27 15.14 -13.76 8.09
C LEU A 27 14.76 -14.28 9.48
N GLY A 28 14.33 -15.55 9.61
CA GLY A 28 13.95 -16.18 10.89
C GLY A 28 12.66 -15.64 11.53
N HIS A 29 12.27 -14.42 11.16
CA HIS A 29 10.98 -13.78 11.40
C HIS A 29 10.48 -13.25 10.04
N PRO A 30 9.25 -13.58 9.64
CA PRO A 30 8.80 -13.27 8.30
C PRO A 30 8.25 -11.82 8.22
N PRO A 31 8.62 -11.04 7.19
CA PRO A 31 8.26 -9.63 7.09
C PRO A 31 6.78 -9.42 6.77
N VAL A 32 6.31 -8.20 6.99
CA VAL A 32 5.06 -7.74 6.37
C VAL A 32 5.29 -7.62 4.87
N THR A 33 4.37 -8.18 4.10
CA THR A 33 4.45 -8.16 2.64
C THR A 33 3.30 -7.35 2.06
N ILE A 34 3.62 -6.45 1.14
CA ILE A 34 2.70 -5.51 0.50
C ILE A 34 2.43 -6.00 -0.92
N TRP A 35 1.18 -6.29 -1.22
CA TRP A 35 0.73 -6.53 -2.58
C TRP A 35 0.18 -5.24 -3.17
N TRP A 36 0.93 -4.64 -4.09
CA TRP A 36 0.53 -3.43 -4.78
C TRP A 36 -0.66 -3.63 -5.72
N GLN A 37 -1.56 -2.66 -5.78
CA GLN A 37 -2.76 -2.70 -6.62
C GLN A 37 -2.81 -1.42 -7.48
N ALA A 38 -3.11 -1.59 -8.77
CA ALA A 38 -3.40 -0.48 -9.70
C ALA A 38 -2.40 0.71 -9.68
N ILE A 39 -1.10 0.50 -9.41
CA ILE A 39 -0.12 1.60 -9.25
C ILE A 39 -0.12 2.53 -10.47
N ASP A 40 -0.11 1.98 -11.68
CA ASP A 40 -0.10 2.80 -12.89
C ASP A 40 -1.36 3.68 -13.00
N GLY A 41 -2.50 3.18 -12.50
CA GLY A 41 -3.73 3.95 -12.39
C GLY A 41 -3.60 5.10 -11.39
N PHE A 42 -3.02 4.84 -10.21
CA PHE A 42 -2.75 5.88 -9.21
C PHE A 42 -1.82 6.96 -9.73
N ILE A 43 -0.73 6.60 -10.40
CA ILE A 43 0.22 7.57 -10.96
C ILE A 43 -0.46 8.46 -11.99
N ARG A 44 -1.20 7.88 -12.93
CA ARG A 44 -1.95 8.67 -13.94
C ARG A 44 -3.00 9.57 -13.30
N ALA A 45 -3.68 9.08 -12.27
CA ALA A 45 -4.67 9.86 -11.54
C ALA A 45 -4.01 11.04 -10.81
N ILE A 46 -2.83 10.86 -10.21
CA ILE A 46 -2.05 11.94 -9.59
C ILE A 46 -1.67 12.99 -10.62
N GLU A 47 -1.11 12.57 -11.76
CA GLU A 47 -0.71 13.47 -12.83
C GLU A 47 -1.90 14.27 -13.38
N THR A 48 -3.04 13.60 -13.59
CA THR A 48 -4.26 14.23 -14.08
C THR A 48 -4.82 15.22 -13.05
N ALA A 49 -4.90 14.82 -11.77
CA ALA A 49 -5.42 15.66 -10.70
C ALA A 49 -4.56 16.92 -10.49
N ARG A 50 -3.23 16.81 -10.62
CA ARG A 50 -2.31 17.95 -10.57
C ARG A 50 -2.54 18.90 -11.75
N ALA A 51 -2.66 18.36 -12.97
CA ALA A 51 -2.93 19.16 -14.16
C ALA A 51 -4.29 19.88 -14.08
N GLU A 52 -5.34 19.24 -13.55
CA GLU A 52 -6.65 19.86 -13.34
C GLU A 52 -6.59 21.00 -12.31
N ALA A 53 -5.82 20.83 -11.23
CA ALA A 53 -5.64 21.85 -10.20
C ALA A 53 -4.85 23.08 -10.68
N GLU A 54 -3.97 22.91 -11.66
CA GLU A 54 -3.21 24.00 -12.30
C GLU A 54 -4.02 24.76 -13.37
N ALA A 55 -5.13 24.19 -13.86
CA ALA A 55 -5.95 24.80 -14.89
C ALA A 55 -6.70 26.06 -14.38
N PRO A 56 -7.05 27.03 -15.26
CA PRO A 56 -7.80 28.21 -14.85
C PRO A 56 -9.15 27.86 -14.21
N GLY A 57 -9.33 28.22 -12.94
CA GLY A 57 -10.53 27.87 -12.17
C GLY A 57 -10.54 26.43 -11.64
N GLY A 58 -9.42 25.72 -11.73
CA GLY A 58 -9.22 24.40 -11.14
C GLY A 58 -9.34 24.42 -9.62
N GLU A 59 -9.87 23.32 -9.07
CA GLU A 59 -9.93 23.14 -7.62
C GLU A 59 -8.56 22.71 -7.09
N THR A 60 -8.10 23.35 -6.02
CA THR A 60 -6.83 23.01 -5.38
C THR A 60 -6.90 21.60 -4.80
N LEU A 61 -5.84 20.81 -4.99
CA LEU A 61 -5.73 19.52 -4.32
C LEU A 61 -5.56 19.70 -2.80
N PRO A 62 -6.10 18.77 -1.99
CA PRO A 62 -5.73 18.66 -0.59
C PRO A 62 -4.21 18.47 -0.41
N PRO A 63 -3.67 18.67 0.80
CA PRO A 63 -2.27 18.36 1.09
C PRO A 63 -1.92 16.91 0.76
N ASP A 64 -0.79 16.68 0.08
CA ASP A 64 -0.30 15.35 -0.27
C ASP A 64 0.33 14.68 0.98
N PRO A 65 -0.25 13.61 1.52
CA PRO A 65 0.28 12.93 2.71
C PRO A 65 1.58 12.15 2.43
N LEU A 66 1.92 11.91 1.16
CA LEU A 66 3.08 11.15 0.72
C LEU A 66 4.25 12.05 0.28
N ASP A 67 4.05 13.37 0.27
CA ASP A 67 5.04 14.38 -0.19
C ASP A 67 5.67 13.99 -1.54
N LEU A 68 4.84 13.57 -2.51
CA LEU A 68 5.34 13.00 -3.74
C LEU A 68 6.00 14.09 -4.61
N PRO A 69 7.15 13.79 -5.24
CA PRO A 69 7.79 14.72 -6.15
C PRO A 69 6.90 15.00 -7.36
N VAL A 70 7.20 16.09 -8.09
CA VAL A 70 6.45 16.50 -9.29
C VAL A 70 6.35 15.36 -10.32
N VAL A 71 7.46 14.66 -10.57
CA VAL A 71 7.50 13.47 -11.42
C VAL A 71 7.44 12.22 -10.55
N VAL A 72 6.32 11.49 -10.65
CA VAL A 72 6.04 10.28 -9.87
C VAL A 72 6.36 9.05 -10.72
N THR A 73 7.35 8.26 -10.30
CA THR A 73 7.62 6.94 -10.90
C THR A 73 7.02 5.85 -10.03
N VAL A 74 6.79 4.65 -10.60
CA VAL A 74 6.34 3.47 -9.84
C VAL A 74 7.18 3.23 -8.59
N GLN A 75 8.51 3.31 -8.74
CA GLN A 75 9.43 3.12 -7.62
C GLN A 75 9.25 4.19 -6.54
N LYS A 76 9.24 5.48 -6.91
CA LYS A 76 9.10 6.58 -5.95
C LYS A 76 7.74 6.55 -5.24
N PHE A 77 6.68 6.17 -5.95
CA PHE A 77 5.37 6.00 -5.36
C PHE A 77 5.37 4.88 -4.31
N LYS A 78 5.91 3.69 -4.64
CA LYS A 78 6.04 2.59 -3.69
C LYS A 78 6.88 2.98 -2.48
N GLU A 79 8.02 3.62 -2.71
CA GLU A 79 8.92 4.11 -1.64
C GLU A 79 8.21 5.09 -0.70
N ALA A 80 7.50 6.09 -1.25
CA ALA A 80 6.76 7.06 -0.45
C ALA A 80 5.63 6.41 0.36
N VAL A 81 4.88 5.47 -0.24
CA VAL A 81 3.84 4.71 0.49
C VAL A 81 4.47 3.86 1.60
N LEU A 82 5.59 3.19 1.32
CA LEU A 82 6.32 2.42 2.34
C LEU A 82 6.78 3.32 3.48
N ASP A 83 7.38 4.47 3.17
CA ASP A 83 7.83 5.45 4.16
C ASP A 83 6.67 5.95 5.02
N TYR A 84 5.51 6.22 4.42
CA TYR A 84 4.31 6.62 5.15
C TYR A 84 3.82 5.52 6.11
N ILE A 85 3.70 4.28 5.63
CA ILE A 85 3.14 3.16 6.41
C ILE A 85 4.14 2.53 7.39
N LYS A 86 5.43 2.90 7.34
CA LYS A 86 6.44 2.42 8.29
C LYS A 86 5.97 2.63 9.74
N PRO A 87 6.07 1.61 10.61
CA PRO A 87 5.62 1.72 12.00
C PRO A 87 6.47 2.70 12.81
N HIS A 88 7.77 2.82 12.49
CA HIS A 88 8.72 3.76 13.06
C HIS A 88 9.84 4.07 12.04
N ASP A 89 10.59 5.15 12.24
CA ASP A 89 11.60 5.64 11.27
C ASP A 89 12.70 4.61 10.95
N ASN A 90 13.04 3.76 11.93
CA ASN A 90 14.06 2.71 11.78
C ASN A 90 13.56 1.42 11.10
N ALA A 91 12.32 1.38 10.62
CA ALA A 91 11.79 0.18 9.98
C ALA A 91 12.40 0.07 8.59
N HIS A 92 13.15 -1.01 8.35
CA HIS A 92 13.88 -1.19 7.12
C HIS A 92 12.99 -1.85 6.08
N PRO A 93 12.72 -1.20 4.94
CA PRO A 93 12.09 -1.86 3.82
C PRO A 93 13.07 -2.87 3.23
N LEU A 94 12.52 -4.01 2.82
CA LEU A 94 13.22 -4.98 2.01
C LEU A 94 12.65 -4.90 0.60
N GLY A 95 13.42 -4.32 -0.32
CA GLY A 95 12.92 -3.92 -1.64
C GLY A 95 11.81 -2.88 -1.54
N THR A 96 10.82 -3.01 -2.42
CA THR A 96 9.64 -2.14 -2.53
C THR A 96 8.36 -2.85 -2.12
N SER A 97 8.41 -4.05 -1.55
CA SER A 97 7.20 -4.78 -1.15
C SER A 97 7.26 -5.44 0.22
N CYS A 98 8.35 -5.29 0.98
CA CYS A 98 8.42 -5.87 2.32
C CYS A 98 8.85 -4.83 3.36
N LEU A 99 8.28 -4.92 4.56
CA LEU A 99 8.71 -4.17 5.74
C LEU A 99 9.13 -5.14 6.84
N LEU A 100 10.35 -4.94 7.34
CA LEU A 100 10.86 -5.66 8.49
C LEU A 100 10.35 -4.99 9.77
N CYS A 101 9.37 -5.62 10.40
CA CYS A 101 8.80 -5.15 11.66
C CYS A 101 8.30 -6.32 12.52
N SER A 102 8.08 -6.03 13.80
CA SER A 102 7.55 -6.97 14.78
C SER A 102 6.05 -7.23 14.58
N LEU A 103 5.54 -8.32 15.16
CA LEU A 103 4.12 -8.70 15.06
C LEU A 103 3.15 -7.60 15.53
N PRO A 104 3.41 -6.82 16.59
CA PRO A 104 2.55 -5.69 16.95
C PRO A 104 2.55 -4.56 15.90
N GLU A 105 3.69 -4.32 15.26
CA GLU A 105 3.88 -3.22 14.30
C GLU A 105 3.21 -3.50 12.95
N THR A 106 2.96 -4.75 12.61
CA THR A 106 2.23 -5.11 11.39
C THR A 106 0.80 -4.58 11.38
N VAL A 107 0.15 -4.52 12.54
CA VAL A 107 -1.19 -3.95 12.71
C VAL A 107 -1.14 -2.45 12.44
N THR A 108 -0.07 -1.78 12.89
CA THR A 108 0.17 -0.37 12.58
C THR A 108 0.31 -0.13 11.08
N VAL A 109 1.05 -0.99 10.36
CA VAL A 109 1.18 -0.91 8.90
C VAL A 109 -0.19 -1.02 8.22
N GLY A 110 -0.99 -2.03 8.61
CA GLY A 110 -2.34 -2.22 8.08
C GLY A 110 -3.28 -1.04 8.37
N TYR A 111 -3.21 -0.48 9.58
CA TYR A 111 -4.00 0.69 9.97
C TYR A 111 -3.59 1.95 9.19
N LYS A 112 -2.28 2.21 9.04
CA LYS A 112 -1.78 3.36 8.28
C LYS A 112 -2.15 3.28 6.80
N LEU A 113 -2.06 2.09 6.19
CA LEU A 113 -2.49 1.91 4.81
C LEU A 113 -4.00 2.17 4.64
N CYS A 114 -4.82 1.66 5.57
CA CYS A 114 -6.26 1.95 5.58
C CYS A 114 -6.53 3.45 5.76
N ALA A 115 -5.77 4.14 6.62
CA ALA A 115 -5.88 5.58 6.77
C ALA A 115 -5.53 6.32 5.48
N LEU A 116 -4.48 5.90 4.77
CA LEU A 116 -4.08 6.45 3.48
C LEU A 116 -5.16 6.26 2.41
N ASP A 117 -5.75 5.05 2.31
CA ASP A 117 -6.85 4.76 1.37
C ASP A 117 -8.07 5.68 1.57
N ASN A 118 -8.26 6.22 2.79
CA ASN A 118 -9.35 7.14 3.13
C ASN A 118 -8.92 8.61 3.24
N ASP A 119 -7.65 8.92 2.92
CA ASP A 119 -7.16 10.28 2.97
C ASP A 119 -7.87 11.16 1.92
N PRO A 120 -8.26 12.41 2.24
CA PRO A 120 -8.92 13.30 1.29
C PRO A 120 -8.15 13.48 -0.03
N TRP A 121 -6.82 13.46 0.01
CA TRP A 121 -5.98 13.54 -1.18
C TRP A 121 -6.14 12.29 -2.07
N VAL A 122 -6.09 11.10 -1.48
CA VAL A 122 -6.30 9.82 -2.19
C VAL A 122 -7.72 9.74 -2.75
N ILE A 123 -8.72 10.15 -1.98
CA ILE A 123 -10.12 10.20 -2.44
C ILE A 123 -10.26 11.17 -3.62
N ARG A 124 -9.61 12.34 -3.57
CA ARG A 124 -9.65 13.33 -4.66
C ARG A 124 -9.03 12.79 -5.93
N ILE A 125 -7.87 12.15 -5.84
CA ILE A 125 -7.15 11.56 -6.98
C ILE A 125 -7.93 10.41 -7.60
N THR A 126 -8.42 9.48 -6.79
CA THR A 126 -9.19 8.32 -7.29
C THR A 126 -10.46 8.76 -8.02
N ALA A 127 -11.13 9.81 -7.54
CA ALA A 127 -12.30 10.38 -8.20
C ALA A 127 -12.05 10.91 -9.62
N VAL A 128 -10.81 11.27 -9.98
CA VAL A 128 -10.46 11.79 -11.32
C VAL A 128 -10.41 10.68 -12.37
N HIS A 129 -10.02 9.46 -11.99
CA HIS A 129 -9.78 8.39 -12.96
C HIS A 129 -10.85 7.30 -12.91
N GLU A 130 -11.20 6.78 -11.73
CA GLU A 130 -12.21 5.73 -11.58
C GLU A 130 -12.85 5.77 -10.17
N PRO A 131 -14.20 5.74 -10.05
CA PRO A 131 -14.88 5.78 -8.75
C PRO A 131 -14.61 4.57 -7.83
N ASN A 132 -13.81 3.59 -8.25
CA ASN A 132 -13.54 2.34 -7.53
C ASN A 132 -12.05 1.98 -7.40
N MET A 133 -11.11 2.91 -7.62
CA MET A 133 -9.67 2.57 -7.71
C MET A 133 -8.98 2.17 -6.38
N LEU A 134 -9.75 1.94 -5.31
CA LEU A 134 -9.22 1.51 -4.01
C LEU A 134 -9.28 -0.03 -3.86
N PRO A 135 -8.32 -0.65 -3.14
CA PRO A 135 -7.25 -0.03 -2.34
C PRO A 135 -5.92 0.18 -3.10
N ILE A 136 -5.02 1.03 -2.58
CA ILE A 136 -3.65 1.24 -3.12
C ILE A 136 -2.82 -0.05 -3.06
N ALA A 137 -2.95 -0.77 -1.94
CA ALA A 137 -2.25 -2.03 -1.72
C ALA A 137 -3.00 -2.91 -0.71
N SER A 138 -2.57 -4.16 -0.59
CA SER A 138 -3.01 -5.10 0.43
C SER A 138 -1.83 -5.57 1.27
N VAL A 139 -2.03 -5.68 2.58
CA VAL A 139 -1.02 -6.12 3.54
C VAL A 139 -1.24 -7.59 3.85
N PHE A 140 -0.18 -8.38 3.70
CA PHE A 140 -0.14 -9.80 4.01
C PHE A 140 0.82 -10.05 5.16
N MET A 141 0.31 -10.78 6.16
CA MET A 141 1.10 -11.26 7.28
C MET A 141 1.30 -12.76 7.23
N PRO A 142 2.53 -13.23 7.49
CA PRO A 142 2.81 -14.62 7.78
C PRO A 142 2.36 -15.01 9.20
N ARG A 143 1.63 -16.12 9.35
CA ARG A 143 1.29 -16.67 10.67
C ARG A 143 2.40 -17.58 11.21
N GLY A 144 2.89 -17.24 12.40
CA GLY A 144 3.70 -18.13 13.24
C GLY A 144 5.17 -18.27 12.83
N LEU A 145 5.95 -18.92 13.70
CA LEU A 145 7.43 -18.97 13.67
C LEU A 145 8.07 -19.61 12.42
N ARG A 146 7.30 -20.25 11.54
CA ARG A 146 7.74 -20.79 10.23
C ARG A 146 6.55 -20.72 9.27
N ALA A 147 6.47 -19.62 8.54
CA ALA A 147 5.32 -19.12 7.76
C ALA A 147 4.75 -20.12 6.74
N ARG A 148 3.87 -21.03 7.17
CA ARG A 148 3.08 -21.89 6.26
C ARG A 148 1.67 -21.34 5.98
N ALA A 149 1.37 -20.11 6.40
CA ALA A 149 0.11 -19.41 6.11
C ALA A 149 0.36 -17.91 5.95
N LEU A 150 -0.16 -17.29 4.89
CA LEU A 150 -0.28 -15.84 4.72
C LEU A 150 -1.75 -15.44 4.85
N ASP A 151 -2.02 -14.39 5.63
CA ASP A 151 -3.34 -13.78 5.74
C ASP A 151 -3.32 -12.32 5.32
N GLN A 152 -4.33 -11.92 4.56
CA GLN A 152 -4.61 -10.51 4.32
C GLN A 152 -5.13 -9.88 5.61
N VAL A 153 -4.48 -8.81 6.06
CA VAL A 153 -4.77 -8.17 7.35
C VAL A 153 -5.19 -6.72 7.22
N THR A 154 -5.14 -6.15 6.00
CA THR A 154 -5.77 -4.86 5.74
C THR A 154 -7.25 -4.98 6.08
N PRO A 155 -7.78 -4.13 6.98
CA PRO A 155 -9.20 -4.07 7.21
C PRO A 155 -9.88 -3.73 5.88
N ARG A 156 -10.54 -4.69 5.25
CA ARG A 156 -11.47 -4.36 4.17
C ARG A 156 -12.59 -3.58 4.85
N LEU A 157 -12.56 -2.25 4.77
CA LEU A 157 -13.76 -1.47 4.97
C LEU A 157 -14.78 -2.08 4.01
N LYS A 158 -15.75 -2.82 4.58
CA LYS A 158 -16.85 -3.33 3.78
C LYS A 158 -17.43 -2.11 3.06
N PRO A 159 -17.70 -2.17 1.75
CA PRO A 159 -18.29 -1.05 1.01
C PRO A 159 -19.55 -0.47 1.69
N HIS A 160 -20.19 -1.26 2.54
CA HIS A 160 -21.39 -0.94 3.31
C HIS A 160 -21.14 -0.20 4.64
N LEU A 161 -19.88 0.03 5.05
CA LEU A 161 -19.52 0.80 6.25
C LEU A 161 -19.16 2.26 5.95
N ARG A 162 -19.50 2.76 4.76
CA ARG A 162 -19.94 4.16 4.59
C ARG A 162 -21.34 4.35 5.19
N THR A 163 -21.56 3.89 6.42
CA THR A 163 -22.54 4.53 7.29
C THR A 163 -21.89 5.82 7.72
N SER A 164 -22.32 6.90 7.08
CA SER A 164 -22.19 8.25 7.58
C SER A 164 -22.24 8.26 9.11
N LEU A 165 -21.35 9.02 9.75
CA LEU A 165 -21.61 9.55 11.10
C LEU A 165 -22.77 10.60 11.11
N TRP A 166 -23.64 10.52 10.09
CA TRP A 166 -24.88 11.25 9.83
C TRP A 166 -25.87 10.32 9.15
N GLY A 167 -26.24 9.24 9.84
CA GLY A 167 -27.25 8.25 9.42
C GLY A 167 -27.19 7.00 10.27
#